data_AF-A0A8J8GDA4-F1
#
_entry.id   AF-A0A8J8GDA4-F1
#
_cell.length_a   1.000
_cell.length_b   1.000
_cell.length_c   1.000
_cell.angle_alpha   90.00
_cell.angle_beta   90.00
_cell.angle_gamma   90.00
#
_symmetry.space_group_name_H-M   'P 1'
#
loop_
_entity.id
_entity.type
_entity.pdbx_description
1 polymer ?
#
loop_
_entity_poly.entity_id
_entity_poly.type
_entity_poly.pdbx_seq_one_letter_code
_entity_poly.pdbx_strand_id
1 'polypeptide(L)'
;MISSLNGALYFKIYAINMVDKKVEINFLTESDAYWSWKDELELDDYNDIKSKFSDERITDTKTATFDKKGEVLVPVDLSKIGKPKNFIRLNAMVKIIDEANEGEAQGFYMIHKDLTLLYPPATLPNLAENKGAVMVGREKISGGGSNCGGKFCITKESPNSELIREVNIRLAGFGGNVPTDEFTDYTEKMIKQLQRDYMKVAETGKICGNVLKAIDEFQLQRPLNFGEINCKCGKCAGFGKDRNSEEYQNTKILEKHRKYEYPGVDRSLLWCYRASIFYVNRDAQLNYKTKWVESGYRCHNHYIYIRDKTTNHCGKALDIHYNFLSNGKRADGNSDMNKVRKEIFMKYCGAKQDWNAGKDIFYLESFATTWVHVDVREFSQKYLTKNYFVKNSNELDGKSIVTLANELGFKDMCSCGGGSSANNNKKENGGNKYKWAHSAYGNMIAEAESSDNYNICNKTVKVAYQKNGKTHYKRVVKVVDDLILESLTLKEIQKKQTD
;
A
#
# COMPACT_ATOMS: atom_id res chain seq x y z
N MET A 1 -42.51 -4.26 15.52
CA MET A 1 -41.76 -3.20 16.24
C MET A 1 -40.30 -3.62 16.28
N ILE A 2 -39.38 -2.67 16.00
CA ILE A 2 -37.89 -2.75 16.09
C ILE A 2 -37.24 -3.59 14.95
N SER A 3 -36.82 -2.98 13.83
CA SER A 3 -35.45 -2.48 13.50
C SER A 3 -34.34 -3.48 13.88
N SER A 4 -33.41 -3.87 13.01
CA SER A 4 -32.38 -2.97 12.49
C SER A 4 -31.64 -3.53 11.26
N LEU A 5 -31.55 -2.74 10.18
CA LEU A 5 -30.33 -2.69 9.38
C LEU A 5 -29.32 -1.87 10.19
N ASN A 6 -28.60 -2.50 11.13
CA ASN A 6 -27.62 -1.81 11.98
C ASN A 6 -26.25 -1.70 11.29
N GLY A 7 -26.28 -1.19 10.07
CA GLY A 7 -25.17 -0.53 9.40
C GLY A 7 -25.78 0.68 8.71
N ALA A 8 -25.53 1.88 9.23
CA ALA A 8 -26.08 3.09 8.63
C ALA A 8 -25.48 3.28 7.23
N LEU A 9 -26.33 3.28 6.21
CA LEU A 9 -25.93 3.64 4.85
C LEU A 9 -25.82 5.15 4.78
N TYR A 10 -24.67 5.65 4.33
CA TYR A 10 -24.46 7.06 4.09
C TYR A 10 -24.19 7.29 2.62
N PHE A 11 -24.76 8.36 2.09
CA PHE A 11 -24.45 8.87 0.77
C PHE A 11 -23.45 10.01 0.92
N LYS A 12 -22.33 9.90 0.20
CA LYS A 12 -21.25 10.89 0.23
C LYS A 12 -21.05 11.47 -1.17
N ILE A 13 -21.02 12.80 -1.26
CA ILE A 13 -20.59 13.53 -2.44
C ILE A 13 -19.30 14.28 -2.11
N TYR A 14 -18.36 14.30 -3.05
CA TYR A 14 -17.17 15.14 -3.00
C TYR A 14 -17.15 16.06 -4.23
N ALA A 15 -17.36 17.36 -4.01
CA ALA A 15 -17.40 18.40 -5.03
C ALA A 15 -16.79 19.70 -4.49
N ILE A 16 -15.47 19.84 -4.64
CA ILE A 16 -14.69 20.99 -4.14
C ILE A 16 -15.11 22.35 -4.71
N ASN A 17 -15.78 22.37 -5.86
CA ASN A 17 -16.33 23.58 -6.48
C ASN A 17 -17.72 23.95 -5.97
N MET A 18 -18.28 23.18 -5.03
CA MET A 18 -19.61 23.38 -4.46
C MET A 18 -19.59 23.76 -2.98
N VAL A 19 -18.42 24.05 -2.40
CA VAL A 19 -18.26 24.50 -1.00
C VAL A 19 -19.28 25.59 -0.67
N ASP A 20 -19.93 25.46 0.49
CA ASP A 20 -21.00 26.34 1.00
C ASP A 20 -22.28 26.39 0.15
N LYS A 21 -22.33 25.73 -1.02
CA LYS A 21 -23.58 25.57 -1.76
C LYS A 21 -24.46 24.57 -1.05
N LYS A 22 -25.73 24.94 -0.93
CA LYS A 22 -26.78 24.09 -0.41
C LYS A 22 -27.30 23.21 -1.54
N VAL A 23 -27.59 21.96 -1.24
CA VAL A 23 -28.14 20.99 -2.18
C VAL A 23 -29.29 20.22 -1.56
N GLU A 24 -30.19 19.80 -2.43
CA GLU A 24 -31.22 18.82 -2.12
C GLU A 24 -30.89 17.52 -2.85
N ILE A 25 -30.79 16.44 -2.10
CA ILE A 25 -30.44 15.10 -2.57
C ILE A 25 -31.70 14.25 -2.51
N ASN A 26 -32.14 13.76 -3.67
CA ASN A 26 -33.31 12.93 -3.84
C ASN A 26 -32.88 11.50 -4.16
N PHE A 27 -33.04 10.60 -3.19
CA PHE A 27 -32.76 9.18 -3.33
C PHE A 27 -33.92 8.47 -4.01
N LEU A 28 -33.62 7.70 -5.05
CA LEU A 28 -34.62 7.00 -5.84
C LEU A 28 -34.24 5.53 -6.03
N THR A 29 -35.25 4.69 -6.20
CA THR A 29 -35.06 3.28 -6.53
C THR A 29 -35.24 3.08 -8.02
N GLU A 30 -34.26 2.47 -8.68
CA GLU A 30 -34.36 2.18 -10.12
C GLU A 30 -34.90 0.76 -10.38
N SER A 31 -35.90 0.68 -11.25
CA SER A 31 -36.62 -0.56 -11.55
C SER A 31 -35.96 -1.40 -12.64
N ASP A 32 -35.34 -0.77 -13.64
CA ASP A 32 -34.59 -1.43 -14.72
C ASP A 32 -33.27 -0.70 -15.00
N ALA A 33 -32.18 -1.46 -15.21
CA ALA A 33 -30.91 -0.83 -15.56
C ALA A 33 -31.05 -0.38 -17.02
N TYR A 34 -31.11 0.93 -17.25
CA TYR A 34 -30.74 1.45 -18.55
C TYR A 34 -29.36 0.86 -18.87
N TRP A 35 -29.29 -0.02 -19.88
CA TRP A 35 -28.05 -0.65 -20.33
C TRP A 35 -27.15 0.42 -20.95
N SER A 36 -26.54 1.23 -20.09
CA SER A 36 -25.61 2.29 -20.43
C SER A 36 -24.21 1.83 -20.05
N TRP A 37 -23.31 1.82 -21.04
CA TRP A 37 -21.90 1.50 -20.85
C TRP A 37 -21.08 2.67 -20.30
N LYS A 38 -21.76 3.72 -19.81
CA LYS A 38 -21.15 4.99 -19.38
C LYS A 38 -21.10 5.06 -17.86
N ASP A 39 -19.93 5.39 -17.34
CA ASP A 39 -19.71 5.76 -15.94
C ASP A 39 -19.39 7.28 -15.93
N GLU A 40 -20.42 8.13 -16.07
CA GLU A 40 -20.30 9.57 -16.32
C GLU A 40 -21.16 10.39 -15.33
N LEU A 41 -20.62 11.52 -14.85
CA LEU A 41 -21.36 12.53 -14.10
C LEU A 41 -22.06 13.46 -15.09
N GLU A 42 -23.38 13.53 -15.01
CA GLU A 42 -24.19 14.43 -15.84
C GLU A 42 -24.57 15.66 -15.03
N LEU A 43 -24.23 16.84 -15.55
CA LEU A 43 -24.68 18.13 -15.04
C LEU A 43 -25.62 18.75 -16.06
N ASP A 44 -26.81 19.15 -15.61
CA ASP A 44 -27.88 19.63 -16.50
C ASP A 44 -28.87 20.51 -15.70
N ASP A 45 -29.89 21.04 -16.37
CA ASP A 45 -31.03 21.63 -15.67
C ASP A 45 -31.71 20.56 -14.79
N TYR A 46 -32.04 20.92 -13.56
CA TYR A 46 -32.59 19.96 -12.61
C TYR A 46 -33.96 19.43 -13.04
N ASN A 47 -34.77 20.22 -13.73
CA ASN A 47 -36.07 19.73 -14.23
C ASN A 47 -35.86 18.73 -15.37
N ASP A 48 -34.85 18.94 -16.21
CA ASP A 48 -34.48 17.99 -17.25
C ASP A 48 -33.95 16.68 -16.63
N ILE A 49 -33.09 16.76 -15.61
CA ILE A 49 -32.67 15.58 -14.83
C ILE A 49 -33.88 14.87 -14.22
N LYS A 50 -34.76 15.61 -13.54
CA LYS A 50 -35.94 15.05 -12.88
C LYS A 50 -36.87 14.35 -13.87
N SER A 51 -37.02 14.87 -15.08
CA SER A 51 -37.84 14.25 -16.13
C SER A 51 -37.26 12.91 -16.62
N LYS A 52 -35.93 12.75 -16.64
CA LYS A 52 -35.27 11.48 -16.99
C LYS A 52 -35.58 10.35 -16.00
N PHE A 53 -35.93 10.70 -14.77
CA PHE A 53 -36.29 9.76 -13.70
C PHE A 53 -37.79 9.83 -13.36
N SER A 54 -38.66 10.27 -14.29
CA SER A 54 -40.09 10.44 -14.02
C SER A 54 -40.81 9.15 -13.61
N ASP A 55 -40.29 8.01 -14.10
CA ASP A 55 -40.86 6.69 -13.85
C ASP A 55 -40.31 6.05 -12.56
N GLU A 56 -39.28 6.65 -11.96
CA GLU A 56 -38.63 6.14 -10.76
C GLU A 56 -39.18 6.78 -9.48
N ARG A 57 -39.26 5.97 -8.43
CA ARG A 57 -39.81 6.41 -7.15
C ARG A 57 -38.74 7.05 -6.28
N ILE A 58 -38.91 8.34 -5.93
CA ILE A 58 -38.15 9.00 -4.86
C ILE A 58 -38.61 8.44 -3.52
N THR A 59 -37.65 7.98 -2.71
CA THR A 59 -37.88 7.26 -1.45
C THR A 59 -37.39 8.03 -0.23
N ASP A 60 -36.37 8.87 -0.37
CA ASP A 60 -35.89 9.75 0.70
C ASP A 60 -35.30 11.03 0.09
N THR A 61 -35.49 12.15 0.78
CA THR A 61 -34.95 13.45 0.36
C THR A 61 -34.19 14.05 1.53
N LYS A 62 -32.99 14.56 1.27
CA LYS A 62 -32.14 15.24 2.26
C LYS A 62 -31.70 16.58 1.73
N THR A 63 -31.63 17.57 2.59
CA THR A 63 -30.94 18.83 2.30
C THR A 63 -29.63 18.84 3.03
N ALA A 64 -28.57 19.26 2.37
CA ALA A 64 -27.25 19.40 2.96
C ALA A 64 -26.52 20.58 2.34
N THR A 65 -25.58 21.14 3.07
CA THR A 65 -24.65 22.13 2.54
C THR A 65 -23.30 21.46 2.44
N PHE A 66 -22.64 21.63 1.30
CA PHE A 66 -21.26 21.19 1.15
C PHE A 66 -20.39 21.90 2.18
N ASP A 67 -19.67 21.10 2.96
CA ASP A 67 -18.76 21.64 3.96
C ASP A 67 -17.55 22.32 3.30
N LYS A 68 -16.65 22.86 4.12
CA LYS A 68 -15.45 23.56 3.65
C LYS A 68 -14.48 22.71 2.83
N LYS A 69 -14.66 21.38 2.83
CA LYS A 69 -13.89 20.42 2.04
C LYS A 69 -14.61 20.02 0.74
N GLY A 70 -15.78 20.61 0.48
CA GLY A 70 -16.64 20.22 -0.63
C GLY A 70 -17.27 18.85 -0.39
N GLU A 71 -17.50 18.46 0.86
CA GLU A 71 -18.14 17.20 1.20
C GLU A 71 -19.59 17.38 1.62
N VAL A 72 -20.46 16.49 1.14
CA VAL A 72 -21.77 16.24 1.74
C VAL A 72 -21.82 14.78 2.16
N LEU A 73 -22.15 14.54 3.42
CA LEU A 73 -22.41 13.20 3.95
C LEU A 73 -23.80 13.18 4.59
N VAL A 74 -24.73 12.44 4.01
CA VAL A 74 -26.10 12.32 4.54
C VAL A 74 -26.46 10.86 4.79
N PRO A 75 -27.11 10.53 5.92
CA PRO A 75 -27.62 9.18 6.14
C PRO A 75 -28.79 8.93 5.18
N VAL A 76 -28.81 7.73 4.58
CA VAL A 76 -29.92 7.26 3.76
C VAL A 76 -30.91 6.52 4.67
N ASP A 77 -32.17 6.95 4.70
CA ASP A 77 -33.19 6.30 5.51
C ASP A 77 -33.71 5.01 4.82
N LEU A 78 -33.04 3.90 5.12
CA LEU A 78 -33.38 2.58 4.59
C LEU A 78 -34.80 2.13 4.96
N SER A 79 -35.44 2.71 5.98
CA SER A 79 -36.82 2.37 6.31
C SER A 79 -37.83 2.84 5.26
N LYS A 80 -37.48 3.85 4.46
CA LYS A 80 -38.34 4.43 3.42
C LYS A 80 -38.21 3.78 2.05
N ILE A 81 -37.17 2.96 1.84
CA ILE A 81 -36.81 2.35 0.55
C ILE A 81 -37.64 1.09 0.26
N GLY A 82 -38.31 0.53 1.26
CA GLY A 82 -39.14 -0.68 1.13
C GLY A 82 -38.33 -1.98 1.17
N LYS A 83 -39.02 -3.12 1.22
CA LYS A 83 -38.38 -4.44 1.27
C LYS A 83 -38.17 -5.00 -0.15
N PRO A 84 -36.92 -5.29 -0.57
CA PRO A 84 -36.66 -5.88 -1.88
C PRO A 84 -37.23 -7.30 -1.96
N LYS A 85 -37.86 -7.68 -3.08
CA LYS A 85 -38.24 -9.07 -3.37
C LYS A 85 -37.02 -9.89 -3.81
N ASN A 86 -36.16 -9.30 -4.66
CA ASN A 86 -34.91 -9.89 -5.14
C ASN A 86 -33.71 -8.99 -4.83
N PHE A 87 -33.73 -7.74 -5.29
CA PHE A 87 -32.85 -6.65 -4.88
C PHE A 87 -33.49 -5.31 -5.27
N ILE A 88 -33.02 -4.20 -4.69
CA ILE A 88 -33.37 -2.81 -5.07
C ILE A 88 -32.08 -2.11 -5.47
N ARG A 89 -32.10 -1.34 -6.57
CA ARG A 89 -31.01 -0.43 -6.94
C ARG A 89 -31.28 0.94 -6.35
N LEU A 90 -30.29 1.54 -5.70
CA LEU A 90 -30.39 2.89 -5.14
C LEU A 90 -29.55 3.87 -5.96
N ASN A 91 -30.16 4.97 -6.39
CA ASN A 91 -29.49 6.11 -7.02
C ASN A 91 -29.88 7.42 -6.33
N ALA A 92 -29.21 8.52 -6.69
CA ALA A 92 -29.46 9.85 -6.16
C ALA A 92 -29.37 10.93 -7.25
N MET A 93 -30.38 11.80 -7.29
CA MET A 93 -30.33 13.06 -8.02
C MET A 93 -30.01 14.19 -7.04
N VAL A 94 -29.19 15.14 -7.47
CA VAL A 94 -28.80 16.27 -6.63
C VAL A 94 -29.21 17.57 -7.29
N LYS A 95 -30.05 18.34 -6.62
CA LYS A 95 -30.41 19.71 -6.98
C LYS A 95 -29.47 20.67 -6.28
N ILE A 96 -28.91 21.61 -7.02
CA ILE A 96 -28.18 22.74 -6.46
C ILE A 96 -29.19 23.82 -6.07
N ILE A 97 -29.17 24.25 -4.82
CA ILE A 97 -30.04 25.32 -4.31
C ILE A 97 -29.25 26.62 -4.45
N ASP A 98 -29.70 27.50 -5.34
CA ASP A 98 -29.20 28.87 -5.45
C ASP A 98 -30.23 29.83 -4.85
N GLU A 99 -29.89 30.44 -3.71
CA GLU A 99 -30.80 31.33 -2.98
C GLU A 99 -30.98 32.69 -3.67
N ALA A 100 -30.22 33.00 -4.74
CA ALA A 100 -30.30 34.26 -5.47
C ALA A 100 -31.14 34.20 -6.77
N ASN A 101 -31.45 33.00 -7.29
CA ASN A 101 -32.20 32.83 -8.54
C ASN A 101 -33.11 31.60 -8.45
N GLU A 102 -34.39 31.81 -8.19
CA GLU A 102 -35.39 30.71 -8.05
C GLU A 102 -35.74 30.00 -9.38
N GLY A 103 -35.30 30.52 -10.53
CA GLY A 103 -35.78 30.09 -11.86
C GLY A 103 -34.93 29.08 -12.63
N GLU A 104 -33.62 28.98 -12.39
CA GLU A 104 -32.71 28.09 -13.13
C GLU A 104 -31.94 27.19 -12.15
N ALA A 105 -32.61 26.13 -11.67
CA ALA A 105 -32.00 25.21 -10.73
C ALA A 105 -31.14 24.19 -11.48
N GLN A 106 -29.82 24.31 -11.35
CA GLN A 106 -28.90 23.29 -11.87
C GLN A 106 -28.92 22.05 -10.99
N GLY A 107 -28.63 20.90 -11.57
CA GLY A 107 -28.49 19.65 -10.83
C GLY A 107 -27.47 18.72 -11.44
N PHE A 108 -27.23 17.60 -10.78
CA PHE A 108 -26.41 16.53 -11.31
C PHE A 108 -26.85 15.16 -10.81
N TYR A 109 -26.49 14.14 -11.57
CA TYR A 109 -26.65 12.74 -11.19
C TYR A 109 -25.53 11.91 -11.82
N MET A 110 -25.28 10.73 -11.27
CA MET A 110 -24.30 9.80 -11.81
C MET A 110 -25.01 8.75 -12.66
N ILE A 111 -24.55 8.59 -13.90
CA ILE A 111 -24.82 7.39 -14.69
C ILE A 111 -23.73 6.38 -14.31
N HIS A 112 -24.12 5.26 -13.71
CA HIS A 112 -23.18 4.22 -13.32
C HIS A 112 -23.80 2.83 -13.50
N LYS A 113 -23.02 1.87 -14.00
CA LYS A 113 -23.43 0.46 -14.11
C LYS A 113 -23.60 -0.28 -12.77
N ASP A 114 -22.89 0.17 -11.73
CA ASP A 114 -22.77 -0.52 -10.43
C ASP A 114 -23.45 0.28 -9.30
N LEU A 115 -24.75 0.54 -9.46
CA LEU A 115 -25.55 1.17 -8.40
C LEU A 115 -25.55 0.32 -7.12
N THR A 116 -25.75 0.99 -5.98
CA THR A 116 -25.85 0.29 -4.68
C THR A 116 -27.04 -0.68 -4.71
N LEU A 117 -26.77 -1.97 -4.53
CA LEU A 117 -27.78 -3.03 -4.51
C LEU A 117 -28.16 -3.41 -3.07
N LEU A 118 -29.44 -3.33 -2.76
CA LEU A 118 -30.01 -3.77 -1.49
C LEU A 118 -30.74 -5.09 -1.68
N TYR A 119 -30.26 -6.16 -1.01
CA TYR A 119 -30.85 -7.50 -1.08
C TYR A 119 -31.82 -7.76 0.08
N PRO A 120 -32.79 -8.69 -0.07
CA PRO A 120 -33.58 -9.15 1.06
C PRO A 120 -32.67 -9.82 2.10
N PRO A 121 -33.02 -9.74 3.39
CA PRO A 121 -32.26 -10.44 4.43
C PRO A 121 -32.30 -11.95 4.16
N ALA A 122 -31.16 -12.53 3.79
CA ALA A 122 -30.99 -13.97 3.67
C ALA A 122 -30.67 -14.54 5.05
N THR A 123 -31.61 -15.21 5.69
CA THR A 123 -31.30 -16.07 6.85
C THR A 123 -30.57 -17.32 6.36
N LEU A 124 -29.24 -17.33 6.48
CA LEU A 124 -28.42 -18.52 6.35
C LEU A 124 -28.31 -19.18 7.74
N PRO A 125 -28.89 -20.38 7.97
CA PRO A 125 -29.12 -20.87 9.33
C PRO A 125 -27.90 -21.21 10.19
N ASN A 126 -26.66 -21.25 9.66
CA ASN A 126 -25.52 -21.85 10.39
C ASN A 126 -24.12 -21.24 10.08
N LEU A 127 -24.02 -19.94 9.83
CA LEU A 127 -22.73 -19.24 9.72
C LEU A 127 -22.57 -18.23 10.85
N ALA A 128 -21.44 -18.27 11.56
CA ALA A 128 -21.10 -17.24 12.53
C ALA A 128 -20.96 -15.88 11.83
N GLU A 129 -21.62 -14.86 12.39
CA GLU A 129 -21.75 -13.52 11.83
C GLU A 129 -20.35 -12.87 11.64
N ASN A 130 -20.02 -12.55 10.39
CA ASN A 130 -18.75 -11.92 10.03
C ASN A 130 -18.91 -10.39 10.08
N LYS A 131 -18.24 -9.71 11.02
CA LYS A 131 -18.32 -8.23 11.23
C LYS A 131 -17.29 -7.42 10.43
N GLY A 132 -16.86 -7.93 9.28
CA GLY A 132 -15.93 -7.24 8.38
C GLY A 132 -16.59 -6.98 7.02
N ALA A 133 -16.46 -5.75 6.51
CA ALA A 133 -16.92 -5.39 5.18
C ALA A 133 -16.21 -6.26 4.12
N VAL A 134 -16.99 -6.89 3.24
CA VAL A 134 -16.46 -7.61 2.07
C VAL A 134 -16.42 -6.62 0.91
N MET A 135 -15.22 -6.23 0.49
CA MET A 135 -15.00 -5.44 -0.73
C MET A 135 -15.18 -6.34 -1.96
N VAL A 136 -16.15 -5.99 -2.82
CA VAL A 136 -16.32 -6.60 -4.15
C VAL A 136 -16.10 -5.49 -5.17
N GLY A 137 -14.95 -5.54 -5.86
CA GLY A 137 -14.61 -4.61 -6.95
C GLY A 137 -13.21 -4.91 -7.50
N ARG A 138 -13.09 -5.06 -8.83
CA ARG A 138 -11.81 -5.18 -9.54
C ARG A 138 -11.46 -3.82 -10.13
N GLU A 139 -10.49 -3.14 -9.56
CA GLU A 139 -9.90 -1.94 -10.16
C GLU A 139 -8.99 -2.29 -11.34
N LYS A 140 -9.12 -1.54 -12.42
CA LYS A 140 -8.08 -1.36 -13.43
C LYS A 140 -7.49 0.02 -13.18
N ILE A 141 -6.24 0.07 -12.73
CA ILE A 141 -5.52 1.33 -12.51
C ILE A 141 -5.15 1.93 -13.87
N SER A 142 -5.87 2.97 -14.30
CA SER A 142 -5.39 3.90 -15.33
C SER A 142 -5.17 5.26 -14.68
N GLY A 143 -3.89 5.61 -14.53
CA GLY A 143 -3.42 6.78 -13.78
C GLY A 143 -3.83 8.12 -14.39
N GLY A 144 -4.22 9.04 -13.50
CA GLY A 144 -4.53 10.44 -13.80
C GLY A 144 -4.08 11.35 -12.66
N GLY A 145 -2.88 11.15 -12.14
CA GLY A 145 -2.13 12.13 -11.34
C GLY A 145 -0.74 12.17 -11.93
N SER A 146 -0.23 13.37 -12.29
CA SER A 146 1.04 13.65 -12.99
C SER A 146 2.02 12.47 -13.01
N ASN A 147 1.78 11.53 -13.93
CA ASN A 147 2.54 10.30 -13.99
C ASN A 147 3.82 10.70 -14.72
N CYS A 148 4.94 10.80 -14.00
CA CYS A 148 6.19 11.33 -14.54
C CYS A 148 6.80 10.47 -15.67
N GLY A 149 6.04 9.56 -16.29
CA GLY A 149 6.50 8.63 -17.32
C GLY A 149 7.59 7.68 -16.85
N GLY A 150 7.78 7.57 -15.53
CA GLY A 150 8.93 6.90 -14.94
C GLY A 150 10.25 7.66 -15.06
N LYS A 151 10.25 8.96 -15.41
CA LYS A 151 11.43 9.81 -15.63
C LYS A 151 12.39 9.85 -14.44
N PHE A 152 11.85 9.83 -13.23
CA PHE A 152 12.64 9.91 -11.99
C PHE A 152 12.77 8.56 -11.28
N CYS A 153 12.30 7.48 -11.91
CA CYS A 153 12.44 6.16 -11.33
C CYS A 153 13.86 5.66 -11.49
N ILE A 154 14.33 4.90 -10.50
CA ILE A 154 15.63 4.25 -10.57
C ILE A 154 15.52 3.03 -11.49
N THR A 155 16.50 2.93 -12.38
CA THR A 155 16.69 1.87 -13.38
C THR A 155 18.13 1.38 -13.35
N LYS A 156 18.49 0.43 -14.24
CA LYS A 156 19.86 -0.09 -14.37
C LYS A 156 20.90 0.98 -14.71
N GLU A 157 20.47 2.04 -15.37
CA GLU A 157 21.33 3.16 -15.77
C GLU A 157 21.51 4.19 -14.64
N SER A 158 20.79 4.03 -13.53
CA SER A 158 20.91 4.94 -12.39
C SER A 158 22.20 4.67 -11.59
N PRO A 159 22.82 5.70 -10.99
CA PRO A 159 23.96 5.52 -10.11
C PRO A 159 23.64 4.64 -8.90
N ASN A 160 24.67 3.98 -8.38
CA ASN A 160 24.58 3.24 -7.12
C ASN A 160 24.11 4.15 -5.99
N SER A 161 23.28 3.62 -5.09
CA SER A 161 22.78 4.40 -3.97
C SER A 161 22.37 3.54 -2.78
N GLU A 162 22.42 4.15 -1.60
CA GLU A 162 21.92 3.50 -0.38
C GLU A 162 20.43 3.16 -0.46
N LEU A 163 19.66 3.91 -1.26
CA LEU A 163 18.26 3.58 -1.51
C LEU A 163 18.12 2.25 -2.24
N ILE A 164 18.97 1.98 -3.25
CA ILE A 164 18.98 0.67 -3.94
C ILE A 164 19.34 -0.44 -2.95
N ARG A 165 20.34 -0.21 -2.08
CA ARG A 165 20.72 -1.18 -1.03
C ARG A 165 19.55 -1.53 -0.12
N GLU A 166 18.86 -0.53 0.38
CA GLU A 166 17.69 -0.71 1.26
C GLU A 166 16.53 -1.39 0.53
N VAL A 167 16.27 -1.04 -0.74
CA VAL A 167 15.27 -1.74 -1.56
C VAL A 167 15.66 -3.22 -1.73
N ASN A 168 16.92 -3.52 -2.02
CA ASN A 168 17.42 -4.89 -2.20
C ASN A 168 17.33 -5.73 -0.92
N ILE A 169 17.58 -5.13 0.25
CA ILE A 169 17.38 -5.79 1.55
C ILE A 169 15.90 -6.03 1.81
N ARG A 170 15.07 -4.99 1.69
CA ARG A 170 13.64 -5.05 2.07
C ARG A 170 12.79 -5.87 1.12
N LEU A 171 13.28 -6.14 -0.08
CA LEU A 171 12.62 -7.01 -1.06
C LEU A 171 13.37 -8.32 -1.32
N ALA A 172 14.38 -8.67 -0.51
CA ALA A 172 15.18 -9.88 -0.72
C ALA A 172 14.35 -11.17 -0.83
N GLY A 173 13.15 -11.22 -0.25
CA GLY A 173 12.22 -12.33 -0.36
C GLY A 173 11.42 -12.43 -1.67
N PHE A 174 11.53 -11.45 -2.58
CA PHE A 174 10.90 -11.42 -3.90
C PHE A 174 11.94 -11.77 -4.97
N GLY A 175 12.25 -13.04 -5.13
CA GLY A 175 13.15 -13.56 -6.17
C GLY A 175 14.59 -13.74 -5.73
N GLY A 176 14.92 -13.34 -4.49
CA GLY A 176 16.27 -13.43 -3.94
C GLY A 176 17.13 -12.21 -4.33
N ASN A 177 17.81 -11.61 -3.36
CA ASN A 177 18.82 -10.59 -3.62
C ASN A 177 19.78 -10.43 -2.44
N VAL A 178 20.88 -9.71 -2.66
CA VAL A 178 21.89 -9.36 -1.65
C VAL A 178 21.87 -7.86 -1.32
N PRO A 179 22.41 -7.45 -0.16
CA PRO A 179 22.59 -6.04 0.26
C PRO A 179 23.57 -5.22 -0.60
N THR A 180 23.35 -5.14 -1.92
CA THR A 180 24.14 -4.35 -2.87
C THR A 180 23.48 -3.01 -3.16
N ASP A 181 24.25 -1.94 -3.32
CA ASP A 181 23.79 -0.59 -3.71
C ASP A 181 23.67 -0.39 -5.23
N GLU A 182 23.99 -1.43 -6.00
CA GLU A 182 23.90 -1.47 -7.46
C GLU A 182 22.52 -1.95 -7.94
N PHE A 183 21.99 -1.32 -8.99
CA PHE A 183 20.79 -1.79 -9.67
C PHE A 183 21.16 -2.88 -10.68
N THR A 184 20.90 -4.14 -10.33
CA THR A 184 21.26 -5.30 -11.14
C THR A 184 20.06 -5.95 -11.84
N ASP A 185 20.29 -6.96 -12.69
CA ASP A 185 19.23 -7.83 -13.23
C ASP A 185 18.40 -8.50 -12.13
N TYR A 186 19.03 -8.85 -11.00
CA TYR A 186 18.33 -9.40 -9.83
C TYR A 186 17.41 -8.35 -9.21
N THR A 187 17.87 -7.09 -9.13
CA THR A 187 17.06 -5.97 -8.64
C THR A 187 15.82 -5.78 -9.52
N GLU A 188 15.99 -5.72 -10.85
CA GLU A 188 14.86 -5.57 -11.78
C GLU A 188 13.82 -6.70 -11.62
N LYS A 189 14.28 -7.96 -11.59
CA LYS A 189 13.40 -9.14 -11.43
C LYS A 189 12.64 -9.10 -10.11
N MET A 190 13.32 -8.71 -9.03
CA MET A 190 12.73 -8.55 -7.70
C MET A 190 11.63 -7.49 -7.69
N ILE A 191 11.86 -6.33 -8.31
CA ILE A 191 10.85 -5.28 -8.45
C ILE A 191 9.66 -5.74 -9.29
N LYS A 192 9.91 -6.40 -10.43
CA LYS A 192 8.83 -6.98 -11.25
C LYS A 192 7.99 -7.97 -10.47
N GLN A 193 8.63 -8.82 -9.66
CA GLN A 193 7.93 -9.78 -8.83
C GLN A 193 7.09 -9.11 -7.75
N LEU A 194 7.59 -8.09 -7.05
CA LEU A 194 6.77 -7.29 -6.12
C LEU A 194 5.57 -6.66 -6.83
N GLN A 195 5.79 -6.04 -7.99
CA GLN A 195 4.75 -5.37 -8.77
C GLN A 195 3.63 -6.33 -9.20
N ARG A 196 4.00 -7.51 -9.70
CA ARG A 196 3.05 -8.55 -10.09
C ARG A 196 2.33 -9.16 -8.90
N ASP A 197 3.10 -9.55 -7.87
CA ASP A 197 2.60 -10.45 -6.84
C ASP A 197 1.88 -9.71 -5.72
N TYR A 198 2.41 -8.55 -5.29
CA TYR A 198 1.86 -7.76 -4.19
C TYR A 198 1.06 -6.56 -4.70
N MET A 199 1.65 -5.73 -5.55
CA MET A 199 1.00 -4.48 -5.99
C MET A 199 -0.12 -4.71 -7.02
N LYS A 200 -0.10 -5.85 -7.73
CA LYS A 200 -1.04 -6.19 -8.81
C LYS A 200 -1.08 -5.18 -9.96
N VAL A 201 0.10 -4.66 -10.32
CA VAL A 201 0.29 -3.70 -11.42
C VAL A 201 1.20 -4.26 -12.51
N ALA A 202 1.30 -3.54 -13.64
CA ALA A 202 2.21 -3.89 -14.71
C ALA A 202 3.68 -3.93 -14.24
N GLU A 203 4.42 -4.93 -14.70
CA GLU A 203 5.82 -5.19 -14.34
C GLU A 203 6.78 -4.24 -15.06
N THR A 204 6.95 -3.03 -14.52
CA THR A 204 7.91 -2.07 -15.09
C THR A 204 9.35 -2.41 -14.73
N GLY A 205 9.57 -3.09 -13.60
CA GLY A 205 10.90 -3.37 -13.06
C GLY A 205 11.66 -2.12 -12.60
N LYS A 206 11.01 -0.96 -12.51
CA LYS A 206 11.62 0.30 -12.09
C LYS A 206 11.26 0.62 -10.64
N ILE A 207 12.20 1.14 -9.86
CA ILE A 207 11.90 1.63 -8.52
C ILE A 207 11.33 3.04 -8.67
N CYS A 208 10.04 3.18 -8.45
CA CYS A 208 9.30 4.45 -8.49
C CYS A 208 8.69 4.74 -7.11
N GLY A 209 8.11 5.93 -6.92
CA GLY A 209 7.50 6.30 -5.65
C GLY A 209 6.40 5.33 -5.16
N ASN A 210 5.64 4.72 -6.06
CA ASN A 210 4.64 3.69 -5.70
C ASN A 210 5.27 2.37 -5.21
N VAL A 211 6.45 1.99 -5.74
CA VAL A 211 7.21 0.83 -5.25
C VAL A 211 7.71 1.09 -3.82
N LEU A 212 8.22 2.29 -3.56
CA LEU A 212 8.66 2.68 -2.21
C LEU A 212 7.50 2.61 -1.20
N LYS A 213 6.33 3.16 -1.56
CA LYS A 213 5.13 3.06 -0.72
C LYS A 213 4.71 1.61 -0.49
N ALA A 214 4.72 0.78 -1.53
CA ALA A 214 4.38 -0.63 -1.42
C ALA A 214 5.29 -1.41 -0.46
N ILE A 215 6.59 -1.06 -0.40
CA ILE A 215 7.53 -1.65 0.58
C ILE A 215 7.14 -1.28 2.01
N ASP A 216 6.84 -0.01 2.27
CA ASP A 216 6.42 0.46 3.60
C ASP A 216 5.08 -0.18 4.02
N GLU A 217 4.11 -0.29 3.11
CA GLU A 217 2.84 -0.98 3.38
C GLU A 217 3.04 -2.48 3.64
N PHE A 218 3.87 -3.14 2.84
CA PHE A 218 4.15 -4.57 2.98
C PHE A 218 4.78 -4.88 4.34
N GLN A 219 5.68 -4.01 4.81
CA GLN A 219 6.30 -4.06 6.13
C GLN A 219 5.25 -4.00 7.25
N LEU A 220 4.38 -2.98 7.22
CA LEU A 220 3.37 -2.74 8.26
C LEU A 220 2.38 -3.90 8.40
N GLN A 221 2.02 -4.55 7.29
CA GLN A 221 1.10 -5.69 7.28
C GLN A 221 1.71 -6.98 7.83
N ARG A 222 3.05 -7.07 7.97
CA ARG A 222 3.77 -8.32 8.28
C ARG A 222 4.83 -8.10 9.37
N PRO A 223 4.43 -7.67 10.58
CA PRO A 223 5.36 -7.53 11.69
C PRO A 223 5.99 -8.89 12.05
N LEU A 224 7.24 -8.88 12.48
CA LEU A 224 7.94 -10.09 12.93
C LEU A 224 8.01 -10.14 14.46
N ASN A 225 7.85 -11.33 15.01
CA ASN A 225 7.99 -11.58 16.44
C ASN A 225 9.45 -11.93 16.78
N PHE A 226 10.22 -10.94 17.23
CA PHE A 226 11.60 -11.18 17.66
C PHE A 226 11.72 -12.08 18.89
N GLY A 227 10.66 -12.26 19.69
CA GLY A 227 10.66 -13.23 20.79
C GLY A 227 10.90 -14.67 20.30
N GLU A 228 10.41 -15.02 19.11
CA GLU A 228 10.64 -16.33 18.48
C GLU A 228 12.05 -16.46 17.87
N ILE A 229 12.60 -15.33 17.41
CA ILE A 229 13.90 -15.25 16.74
C ILE A 229 15.05 -15.20 17.75
N ASN A 230 14.81 -14.65 18.95
CA ASN A 230 15.82 -14.50 19.99
C ASN A 230 16.38 -15.84 20.46
N CYS A 231 17.62 -15.79 20.92
CA CYS A 231 18.32 -16.94 21.48
C CYS A 231 17.70 -17.41 22.79
N LYS A 232 17.25 -18.67 22.81
CA LYS A 232 16.60 -19.32 23.96
C LYS A 232 17.58 -19.98 24.93
N CYS A 233 18.82 -19.48 25.04
CA CYS A 233 19.86 -20.11 25.87
C CYS A 233 19.78 -19.76 27.37
N GLY A 234 19.00 -18.75 27.76
CA GLY A 234 18.90 -18.26 29.14
C GLY A 234 20.15 -17.54 29.69
N LYS A 235 21.23 -17.41 28.90
CA LYS A 235 22.52 -16.81 29.33
C LYS A 235 22.92 -15.54 28.57
N CYS A 236 22.17 -15.16 27.54
CA CYS A 236 22.41 -13.95 26.76
C CYS A 236 21.13 -13.13 26.64
N ALA A 237 21.26 -11.86 26.27
CA ALA A 237 20.14 -10.93 26.10
C ALA A 237 19.41 -11.12 24.76
N GLY A 238 19.20 -12.37 24.33
CA GLY A 238 18.61 -12.73 23.04
C GLY A 238 19.60 -12.89 21.88
N PHE A 239 20.80 -12.31 21.96
CA PHE A 239 21.84 -12.43 20.92
C PHE A 239 23.22 -12.69 21.54
N GLY A 240 24.19 -13.11 20.71
CA GLY A 240 25.53 -13.45 21.15
C GLY A 240 26.30 -12.28 21.73
N LYS A 241 27.49 -12.56 22.27
CA LYS A 241 28.39 -11.59 22.93
C LYS A 241 29.61 -11.27 22.07
N ASP A 242 29.45 -11.28 20.75
CA ASP A 242 30.54 -11.00 19.79
C ASP A 242 31.73 -11.97 19.88
N ARG A 243 31.52 -13.21 20.38
CA ARG A 243 32.60 -14.19 20.54
C ARG A 243 33.23 -14.58 19.20
N ASN A 244 34.51 -14.92 19.24
CA ASN A 244 35.37 -15.19 18.08
C ASN A 244 35.44 -13.98 17.12
N SER A 245 35.51 -12.76 17.67
CA SER A 245 35.56 -11.50 16.93
C SER A 245 36.75 -11.41 15.96
N GLU A 246 37.84 -12.11 16.26
CA GLU A 246 39.03 -12.24 15.42
C GLU A 246 38.76 -12.99 14.09
N GLU A 247 37.67 -13.75 14.00
CA GLU A 247 37.27 -14.41 12.75
C GLU A 247 36.38 -13.53 11.86
N TYR A 248 35.87 -12.39 12.36
CA TYR A 248 34.98 -11.50 11.60
C TYR A 248 35.68 -10.96 10.35
N GLN A 249 35.05 -11.18 9.18
CA GLN A 249 35.57 -10.77 7.86
C GLN A 249 36.99 -11.31 7.56
N ASN A 250 37.43 -12.35 8.27
CA ASN A 250 38.70 -13.00 7.98
C ASN A 250 38.57 -13.83 6.70
N THR A 251 39.26 -13.41 5.64
CA THR A 251 39.21 -14.04 4.31
C THR A 251 39.85 -15.43 4.28
N LYS A 252 40.66 -15.78 5.29
CA LYS A 252 41.29 -17.11 5.42
C LYS A 252 40.33 -18.18 5.96
N ILE A 253 39.19 -17.77 6.53
CA ILE A 253 38.19 -18.66 7.11
C ILE A 253 36.93 -18.59 6.25
N LEU A 254 36.54 -19.73 5.68
CA LEU A 254 35.28 -19.85 4.95
C LEU A 254 34.11 -19.54 5.88
N GLU A 255 33.14 -18.76 5.38
CA GLU A 255 31.98 -18.32 6.17
C GLU A 255 31.25 -19.48 6.85
N LYS A 256 31.09 -20.60 6.12
CA LYS A 256 30.42 -21.80 6.63
C LYS A 256 31.11 -22.45 7.84
N HIS A 257 32.37 -22.14 8.10
CA HIS A 257 33.16 -22.66 9.24
C HIS A 257 33.40 -21.58 10.31
N ARG A 258 32.97 -20.35 10.07
CA ARG A 258 33.20 -19.23 10.98
C ARG A 258 32.38 -19.41 12.27
N LYS A 259 33.05 -19.22 13.40
CA LYS A 259 32.50 -19.26 14.75
C LYS A 259 32.10 -17.89 15.29
N TYR A 260 32.31 -16.84 14.53
CA TYR A 260 31.92 -15.50 14.94
C TYR A 260 30.41 -15.39 15.27
N GLU A 261 30.10 -14.84 16.45
CA GLU A 261 28.73 -14.51 16.87
C GLU A 261 28.32 -13.15 16.31
N TYR A 262 27.54 -13.14 15.22
CA TYR A 262 27.05 -11.90 14.63
C TYR A 262 26.16 -11.12 15.60
N PRO A 263 26.12 -9.78 15.53
CA PRO A 263 25.46 -8.95 16.53
C PRO A 263 23.92 -8.98 16.45
N GLY A 264 23.31 -9.84 15.63
CA GLY A 264 21.87 -9.91 15.42
C GLY A 264 21.54 -11.00 14.39
N VAL A 265 20.38 -10.91 13.75
CA VAL A 265 20.03 -11.74 12.59
C VAL A 265 20.08 -10.92 11.31
N ASP A 266 20.56 -11.51 10.23
CA ASP A 266 20.68 -10.86 8.92
C ASP A 266 19.33 -10.31 8.41
N ARG A 267 19.33 -9.07 7.94
CA ARG A 267 18.12 -8.37 7.49
C ARG A 267 17.51 -9.02 6.25
N SER A 268 18.32 -9.42 5.26
CA SER A 268 17.81 -10.06 4.05
C SER A 268 17.14 -11.40 4.36
N LEU A 269 17.67 -12.16 5.33
CA LEU A 269 17.05 -13.38 5.84
C LEU A 269 15.68 -13.10 6.49
N LEU A 270 15.56 -12.06 7.31
CA LEU A 270 14.31 -11.68 7.95
C LEU A 270 13.26 -11.19 6.93
N TRP A 271 13.67 -10.46 5.91
CA TRP A 271 12.78 -10.03 4.82
C TRP A 271 12.38 -11.20 3.90
N CYS A 272 13.25 -12.18 3.70
CA CYS A 272 12.92 -13.46 3.07
C CYS A 272 11.85 -14.21 3.86
N TYR A 273 12.00 -14.30 5.20
CA TYR A 273 10.97 -14.88 6.05
C TYR A 273 9.63 -14.12 5.96
N ARG A 274 9.66 -12.78 5.97
CA ARG A 274 8.46 -11.94 5.81
C ARG A 274 7.74 -12.21 4.49
N ALA A 275 8.47 -12.35 3.39
CA ALA A 275 7.91 -12.75 2.10
C ALA A 275 7.34 -14.18 2.11
N SER A 276 7.99 -15.13 2.79
CA SER A 276 7.46 -16.49 2.91
C SER A 276 6.08 -16.51 3.57
N ILE A 277 5.84 -15.68 4.60
CA ILE A 277 4.53 -15.52 5.25
C ILE A 277 3.49 -15.01 4.24
N PHE A 278 3.85 -14.01 3.44
CA PHE A 278 2.98 -13.50 2.38
C PHE A 278 2.55 -14.60 1.41
N TYR A 279 3.51 -15.33 0.85
CA TYR A 279 3.26 -16.32 -0.18
C TYR A 279 2.49 -17.53 0.36
N VAL A 280 2.80 -18.00 1.57
CA VAL A 280 2.05 -19.08 2.23
C VAL A 280 0.58 -18.69 2.42
N ASN A 281 0.31 -17.46 2.85
CA ASN A 281 -1.06 -16.99 3.06
C ASN A 281 -1.80 -16.74 1.74
N ARG A 282 -1.11 -16.24 0.72
CA ARG A 282 -1.68 -15.99 -0.61
C ARG A 282 -2.04 -17.30 -1.32
N ASP A 283 -1.17 -18.30 -1.21
CA ASP A 283 -1.29 -19.58 -1.90
C ASP A 283 -1.96 -20.62 -0.99
N ALA A 284 -3.12 -20.26 -0.41
CA ALA A 284 -3.86 -21.06 0.56
C ALA A 284 -4.19 -22.48 0.06
N GLN A 285 -4.27 -22.69 -1.27
CA GLN A 285 -4.41 -24.01 -1.89
C GLN A 285 -3.27 -24.99 -1.57
N LEU A 286 -2.11 -24.50 -1.11
CA LEU A 286 -1.01 -25.36 -0.65
C LEU A 286 -1.34 -26.05 0.68
N ASN A 287 -2.38 -25.60 1.38
CA ASN A 287 -2.85 -26.09 2.68
C ASN A 287 -1.85 -25.88 3.82
N TYR A 288 -1.11 -24.76 3.81
CA TYR A 288 -0.19 -24.40 4.89
C TYR A 288 -0.47 -23.01 5.45
N LYS A 289 -0.09 -22.81 6.70
CA LYS A 289 0.10 -21.50 7.33
C LYS A 289 1.39 -21.51 8.14
N THR A 290 2.10 -20.39 8.15
CA THR A 290 3.27 -20.24 9.03
C THR A 290 2.83 -20.36 10.48
N LYS A 291 3.54 -21.18 11.26
CA LYS A 291 3.26 -21.36 12.68
C LYS A 291 4.07 -20.36 13.51
N TRP A 292 5.39 -20.47 13.46
CA TRP A 292 6.34 -19.64 14.19
C TRP A 292 7.77 -19.91 13.68
N VAL A 293 8.74 -19.10 14.11
CA VAL A 293 10.17 -19.42 14.04
C VAL A 293 10.53 -20.32 15.23
N GLU A 294 10.86 -21.59 14.96
CA GLU A 294 11.20 -22.54 16.03
C GLU A 294 12.53 -22.16 16.64
N SER A 295 13.47 -21.81 15.77
CA SER A 295 14.80 -21.40 16.14
C SER A 295 15.34 -20.33 15.20
N GLY A 296 15.54 -19.12 15.73
CA GLY A 296 16.32 -18.08 15.08
C GLY A 296 17.79 -18.12 15.53
N TYR A 297 18.19 -17.16 16.34
CA TYR A 297 19.57 -16.99 16.79
C TYR A 297 20.02 -18.04 17.81
N ARG A 298 21.21 -18.61 17.62
CA ARG A 298 21.89 -19.49 18.59
C ARG A 298 23.28 -18.94 18.88
N CYS A 299 23.52 -18.50 20.11
CA CYS A 299 24.86 -18.20 20.60
C CYS A 299 25.58 -19.50 21.03
N HIS A 300 26.87 -19.43 21.37
CA HIS A 300 27.63 -20.62 21.81
C HIS A 300 27.20 -21.16 23.17
N ASN A 301 26.31 -20.47 23.89
CA ASN A 301 25.71 -20.98 25.13
C ASN A 301 24.39 -21.73 24.86
N HIS A 302 23.87 -21.70 23.64
CA HIS A 302 22.67 -22.41 23.27
C HIS A 302 22.90 -23.93 23.33
N TYR A 303 21.96 -24.69 23.87
CA TYR A 303 22.14 -26.13 24.09
C TYR A 303 22.48 -26.89 22.80
N ILE A 304 21.86 -26.51 21.67
CA ILE A 304 22.18 -27.08 20.33
C ILE A 304 23.63 -26.80 19.93
N TYR A 305 24.15 -25.58 20.15
CA TYR A 305 25.56 -25.31 19.88
C TYR A 305 26.45 -26.17 20.76
N ILE A 306 26.13 -26.30 22.05
CA ILE A 306 26.94 -27.08 22.99
C ILE A 306 27.05 -28.54 22.54
N ARG A 307 25.92 -29.12 22.07
CA ARG A 307 25.81 -30.49 21.57
C ARG A 307 26.48 -30.69 20.21
N ASP A 308 26.18 -29.84 19.23
CA ASP A 308 26.48 -30.10 17.81
C ASP A 308 27.61 -29.21 17.25
N LYS A 309 28.05 -28.20 18.01
CA LYS A 309 29.06 -27.19 17.61
C LYS A 309 28.76 -26.47 16.30
N THR A 310 27.49 -26.39 15.90
CA THR A 310 27.06 -25.71 14.67
C THR A 310 26.89 -24.20 14.87
N THR A 311 27.37 -23.40 13.91
CA THR A 311 27.36 -21.92 13.94
C THR A 311 26.44 -21.29 12.90
N ASN A 312 25.66 -22.10 12.16
CA ASN A 312 24.73 -21.61 11.13
C ASN A 312 23.71 -20.60 11.69
N HIS A 313 23.21 -20.82 12.91
CA HIS A 313 22.28 -19.93 13.59
C HIS A 313 22.94 -18.80 14.39
N CYS A 314 24.26 -18.57 14.28
CA CYS A 314 24.89 -17.38 14.86
C CYS A 314 24.56 -16.11 14.04
N GLY A 315 23.27 -15.86 13.80
CA GLY A 315 22.74 -14.70 13.06
C GLY A 315 22.37 -14.95 11.60
N LYS A 316 22.65 -16.14 11.05
CA LYS A 316 22.55 -16.37 9.59
C LYS A 316 21.49 -17.38 9.16
N ALA A 317 20.70 -17.93 10.08
CA ALA A 317 19.73 -18.97 9.75
C ALA A 317 18.43 -18.88 10.58
N LEU A 318 17.34 -19.39 9.99
CA LEU A 318 16.03 -19.56 10.63
C LEU A 318 15.52 -20.98 10.39
N ASP A 319 14.98 -21.61 11.44
CA ASP A 319 14.19 -22.84 11.35
C ASP A 319 12.72 -22.49 11.54
N ILE A 320 11.90 -22.73 10.51
CA ILE A 320 10.51 -22.28 10.46
C ILE A 320 9.56 -23.48 10.49
N HIS A 321 8.57 -23.42 11.37
CA HIS A 321 7.50 -24.41 11.44
C HIS A 321 6.23 -23.95 10.73
N TYR A 322 5.49 -24.92 10.20
CA TYR A 322 4.23 -24.72 9.51
C TYR A 322 3.13 -25.59 10.13
N ASN A 323 1.90 -25.11 10.04
CA ASN A 323 0.70 -25.90 10.32
C ASN A 323 -0.06 -26.13 9.02
N PHE A 324 -0.84 -27.21 8.98
CA PHE A 324 -1.86 -27.37 7.96
C PHE A 324 -2.98 -26.34 8.14
N LEU A 325 -3.43 -25.73 7.05
CA LEU A 325 -4.51 -24.76 7.10
C LEU A 325 -5.84 -25.44 7.45
N SER A 326 -6.09 -26.64 6.93
CA SER A 326 -7.35 -27.38 7.05
C SER A 326 -7.72 -27.79 8.48
N ASN A 327 -6.74 -28.15 9.30
CA ASN A 327 -6.98 -28.68 10.65
C ASN A 327 -6.13 -28.01 11.74
N GLY A 328 -5.23 -27.08 11.38
CA GLY A 328 -4.37 -26.36 12.31
C GLY A 328 -3.26 -27.19 12.97
N LYS A 329 -3.15 -28.50 12.67
CA LYS A 329 -2.09 -29.35 13.21
C LYS A 329 -0.73 -28.99 12.60
N ARG A 330 0.34 -29.32 13.32
CA ARG A 330 1.71 -29.13 12.82
C ARG A 330 1.93 -30.00 11.58
N ALA A 331 2.52 -29.42 10.55
CA ALA A 331 3.08 -30.17 9.43
C ALA A 331 4.48 -30.65 9.84
N ASP A 332 4.66 -31.95 9.98
CA ASP A 332 5.87 -32.60 10.47
C ASP A 332 6.39 -33.71 9.53
N GLY A 333 5.87 -33.75 8.29
CA GLY A 333 6.37 -34.63 7.24
C GLY A 333 7.47 -33.99 6.39
N ASN A 334 8.47 -34.79 5.99
CA ASN A 334 9.51 -34.36 5.06
C ASN A 334 8.92 -33.95 3.69
N SER A 335 7.89 -34.65 3.22
CA SER A 335 7.15 -34.29 2.00
C SER A 335 6.52 -32.90 2.10
N ASP A 336 6.03 -32.54 3.28
CA ASP A 336 5.38 -31.26 3.53
C ASP A 336 6.40 -30.13 3.48
N MET A 337 7.52 -30.30 4.20
CA MET A 337 8.60 -29.32 4.19
C MET A 337 9.21 -29.16 2.80
N ASN A 338 9.37 -30.25 2.04
CA ASN A 338 9.83 -30.17 0.64
C ASN A 338 8.84 -29.46 -0.28
N LYS A 339 7.53 -29.64 -0.06
CA LYS A 339 6.51 -28.88 -0.78
C LYS A 339 6.61 -27.39 -0.46
N VAL A 340 6.77 -27.01 0.81
CA VAL A 340 6.96 -25.59 1.20
C VAL A 340 8.26 -25.02 0.62
N ARG A 341 9.38 -25.74 0.71
CA ARG A 341 10.65 -25.33 0.09
C ARG A 341 10.49 -25.03 -1.39
N LYS A 342 9.88 -25.96 -2.14
CA LYS A 342 9.72 -25.85 -3.58
C LYS A 342 8.73 -24.75 -3.98
N GLU A 343 7.52 -24.79 -3.42
CA GLU A 343 6.42 -23.93 -3.85
C GLU A 343 6.47 -22.52 -3.26
N ILE A 344 7.23 -22.31 -2.18
CA ILE A 344 7.40 -20.99 -1.55
C ILE A 344 8.81 -20.46 -1.75
N PHE A 345 9.82 -21.06 -1.13
CA PHE A 345 11.15 -20.46 -1.05
C PHE A 345 11.91 -20.51 -2.38
N MET A 346 11.90 -21.64 -3.07
CA MET A 346 12.56 -21.78 -4.38
C MET A 346 11.82 -20.99 -5.46
N LYS A 347 10.49 -21.11 -5.48
CA LYS A 347 9.64 -20.44 -6.47
C LYS A 347 9.64 -18.92 -6.33
N TYR A 348 9.57 -18.41 -5.10
CA TYR A 348 9.36 -16.98 -4.87
C TYR A 348 10.53 -16.27 -4.22
N CYS A 349 11.37 -16.92 -3.41
CA CYS A 349 12.46 -16.24 -2.69
C CYS A 349 13.84 -16.44 -3.35
N GLY A 350 13.89 -17.10 -4.52
CA GLY A 350 15.14 -17.39 -5.22
C GLY A 350 16.07 -18.36 -4.48
N ALA A 351 15.55 -19.05 -3.47
CA ALA A 351 16.33 -19.95 -2.63
C ALA A 351 16.66 -21.26 -3.37
N LYS A 352 17.74 -21.94 -2.96
CA LYS A 352 18.18 -23.20 -3.59
C LYS A 352 18.57 -24.23 -2.53
N GLN A 353 18.41 -25.51 -2.87
CA GLN A 353 18.74 -26.64 -1.99
C GLN A 353 20.11 -27.28 -2.25
N ASP A 354 20.79 -26.87 -3.33
CA ASP A 354 22.09 -27.42 -3.71
C ASP A 354 23.22 -26.52 -3.23
N TRP A 355 24.19 -27.11 -2.53
CA TRP A 355 25.39 -26.46 -2.02
C TRP A 355 26.30 -25.93 -3.14
N ASN A 356 26.19 -26.49 -4.35
CA ASN A 356 26.93 -26.05 -5.53
C ASN A 356 26.19 -24.99 -6.35
N ALA A 357 25.03 -24.53 -5.88
CA ALA A 357 24.14 -23.69 -6.69
C ALA A 357 24.57 -22.22 -6.82
N GLY A 358 25.74 -21.88 -6.29
CA GLY A 358 26.40 -20.58 -6.40
C GLY A 358 26.59 -19.87 -5.05
N LYS A 359 27.15 -18.66 -5.13
CA LYS A 359 27.22 -17.71 -4.02
C LYS A 359 26.02 -16.77 -4.04
N ASP A 360 25.84 -16.03 -2.94
CA ASP A 360 24.86 -14.94 -2.87
C ASP A 360 23.40 -15.40 -3.03
N ILE A 361 23.11 -16.59 -2.51
CA ILE A 361 21.79 -17.23 -2.55
C ILE A 361 21.31 -17.60 -1.14
N PHE A 362 19.99 -17.60 -0.95
CA PHE A 362 19.39 -18.24 0.22
C PHE A 362 19.52 -19.75 0.08
N TYR A 363 20.14 -20.40 1.06
CA TYR A 363 20.29 -21.84 1.10
C TYR A 363 19.14 -22.50 1.86
N LEU A 364 18.65 -23.63 1.37
CA LEU A 364 17.62 -24.46 2.00
C LEU A 364 18.16 -25.85 2.32
N GLU A 365 18.09 -26.25 3.58
CA GLU A 365 18.54 -27.58 3.99
C GLU A 365 17.53 -28.65 3.55
N SER A 366 17.95 -29.59 2.71
CA SER A 366 17.08 -30.63 2.13
C SER A 366 16.72 -31.77 3.10
N PHE A 367 17.50 -31.96 4.16
CA PHE A 367 17.33 -33.05 5.13
C PHE A 367 16.57 -32.63 6.39
N ALA A 368 16.22 -31.35 6.54
CA ALA A 368 15.34 -30.90 7.62
C ALA A 368 13.90 -31.41 7.38
N THR A 369 13.46 -32.35 8.21
CA THR A 369 12.23 -33.12 7.97
C THR A 369 10.96 -32.47 8.51
N THR A 370 11.06 -31.67 9.58
CA THR A 370 9.89 -31.11 10.29
C THR A 370 9.87 -29.58 10.38
N TRP A 371 10.85 -28.93 9.74
CA TRP A 371 10.97 -27.48 9.57
C TRP A 371 11.57 -27.17 8.20
N VAL A 372 11.44 -25.91 7.78
CA VAL A 372 12.25 -25.35 6.71
C VAL A 372 13.40 -24.57 7.33
N HIS A 373 14.63 -25.05 7.11
CA HIS A 373 15.85 -24.31 7.40
C HIS A 373 16.16 -23.42 6.21
N VAL A 374 16.33 -22.12 6.46
CA VAL A 374 16.80 -21.15 5.47
C VAL A 374 17.95 -20.34 6.05
N ASP A 375 19.03 -20.19 5.28
CA ASP A 375 20.22 -19.46 5.73
C ASP A 375 20.87 -18.62 4.63
N VAL A 376 21.74 -17.69 5.05
CA VAL A 376 22.52 -16.77 4.18
C VAL A 376 24.02 -17.04 4.25
N ARG A 377 24.46 -18.24 4.66
CA ARG A 377 25.89 -18.53 4.86
C ARG A 377 26.71 -18.54 3.56
N GLU A 378 26.03 -18.65 2.42
CA GLU A 378 26.65 -18.60 1.09
C GLU A 378 26.71 -17.18 0.52
N PHE A 379 26.24 -16.17 1.25
CA PHE A 379 26.48 -14.78 0.91
C PHE A 379 27.98 -14.46 1.01
N SER A 380 28.46 -13.67 0.07
CA SER A 380 29.80 -13.13 0.04
C SER A 380 30.04 -12.28 1.28
N GLN A 381 31.28 -12.24 1.78
CA GLN A 381 31.60 -11.59 3.06
C GLN A 381 31.18 -10.10 3.10
N LYS A 382 31.27 -9.38 1.97
CA LYS A 382 30.80 -7.99 1.84
C LYS A 382 29.31 -7.79 2.14
N TYR A 383 28.51 -8.86 2.03
CA TYR A 383 27.08 -8.90 2.32
C TYR A 383 26.77 -9.45 3.72
N LEU A 384 27.78 -9.79 4.51
CA LEU A 384 27.69 -10.29 5.88
C LEU A 384 28.46 -9.36 6.83
N THR A 385 28.24 -8.05 6.70
CA THR A 385 28.83 -7.05 7.61
C THR A 385 27.91 -6.76 8.78
N LYS A 386 28.46 -6.32 9.93
CA LYS A 386 27.69 -6.11 11.18
C LYS A 386 26.44 -5.23 10.99
N ASN A 387 26.47 -4.28 10.06
CA ASN A 387 25.36 -3.34 9.80
C ASN A 387 24.12 -4.00 9.19
N TYR A 388 24.24 -5.22 8.66
CA TYR A 388 23.10 -5.98 8.15
C TYR A 388 22.48 -6.92 9.18
N PHE A 389 22.94 -6.89 10.43
CA PHE A 389 22.40 -7.75 11.49
C PHE A 389 21.66 -6.92 12.51
N VAL A 390 20.44 -7.33 12.83
CA VAL A 390 19.49 -6.56 13.66
C VAL A 390 18.94 -7.38 14.80
N LYS A 391 18.56 -6.70 15.89
CA LYS A 391 18.10 -7.31 17.13
C LYS A 391 16.61 -7.13 17.41
N ASN A 392 15.94 -6.26 16.67
CA ASN A 392 14.53 -5.94 16.87
C ASN A 392 13.91 -5.33 15.61
N SER A 393 12.58 -5.19 15.63
CA SER A 393 11.81 -4.67 14.50
C SER A 393 12.20 -3.24 14.12
N ASN A 394 12.50 -2.36 15.07
CA ASN A 394 12.90 -0.99 14.77
C ASN A 394 14.21 -0.93 13.97
N GLU A 395 15.17 -1.79 14.29
CA GLU A 395 16.42 -1.91 13.52
C GLU A 395 16.22 -2.57 12.15
N LEU A 396 15.34 -3.57 12.06
CA LEU A 396 15.02 -4.25 10.79
C LEU A 396 14.35 -3.31 9.79
N ASP A 397 13.31 -2.63 10.27
CA ASP A 397 12.41 -1.80 9.49
C ASP A 397 13.00 -0.40 9.28
N GLY A 398 13.74 0.12 10.26
CA GLY A 398 14.37 1.43 10.21
C GLY A 398 13.34 2.54 9.99
N LYS A 399 13.77 3.59 9.26
CA LYS A 399 12.85 4.62 8.76
C LYS A 399 12.01 4.07 7.60
N SER A 400 10.85 4.68 7.38
CA SER A 400 10.09 4.52 6.13
C SER A 400 11.03 4.72 4.93
N ILE A 401 10.93 3.84 3.94
CA ILE A 401 11.80 3.89 2.77
C ILE A 401 11.53 5.14 1.91
N VAL A 402 10.29 5.65 1.94
CA VAL A 402 9.93 6.95 1.33
C VAL A 402 10.66 8.10 2.03
N THR A 403 10.73 8.08 3.37
CA THR A 403 11.46 9.11 4.13
C THR A 403 12.96 9.03 3.83
N LEU A 404 13.52 7.84 3.80
CA LEU A 404 14.92 7.61 3.42
C LEU A 404 15.21 8.14 2.01
N ALA A 405 14.35 7.83 1.04
CA ALA A 405 14.50 8.30 -0.34
C ALA A 405 14.52 9.84 -0.42
N ASN A 406 13.65 10.52 0.32
CA ASN A 406 13.64 11.98 0.41
C ASN A 406 14.93 12.55 1.03
N GLU A 407 15.44 11.93 2.10
CA GLU A 407 16.70 12.32 2.75
C GLU A 407 17.92 12.12 1.82
N LEU A 408 17.89 11.10 0.97
CA LEU A 408 18.92 10.79 -0.02
C LEU A 408 18.80 11.61 -1.33
N GLY A 409 17.86 12.55 -1.41
CA GLY A 409 17.70 13.45 -2.56
C GLY A 409 16.77 12.96 -3.68
N PHE A 410 16.06 11.84 -3.49
CA PHE A 410 15.12 11.30 -4.48
C PHE A 410 13.71 11.90 -4.38
N LYS A 411 13.60 13.17 -3.97
CA LYS A 411 12.32 13.85 -3.70
C LYS A 411 11.39 13.87 -4.92
N ASP A 412 11.96 14.04 -6.11
CA ASP A 412 11.19 14.07 -7.37
C ASP A 412 10.55 12.69 -7.65
N MET A 413 11.27 11.59 -7.39
CA MET A 413 10.73 10.23 -7.51
C MET A 413 9.57 9.97 -6.54
N CYS A 414 9.69 10.45 -5.31
CA CYS A 414 8.65 10.35 -4.29
C CYS A 414 7.41 11.18 -4.66
N SER A 415 7.61 12.35 -5.27
CA SER A 415 6.54 13.23 -5.75
C SER A 415 5.75 12.61 -6.91
N CYS A 416 6.41 11.77 -7.73
CA CYS A 416 5.80 11.00 -8.81
C CYS A 416 4.97 9.78 -8.34
N GLY A 417 4.97 9.47 -7.05
CA GLY A 417 4.24 8.34 -6.46
C GLY A 417 2.78 8.64 -6.07
N GLY A 418 2.21 9.75 -6.55
CA GLY A 418 0.91 10.26 -6.12
C GLY A 418 0.95 10.73 -4.66
N GLY A 419 1.41 11.97 -4.41
CA GLY A 419 1.23 12.78 -3.20
C GLY A 419 1.41 12.14 -1.81
N SER A 420 2.50 12.49 -1.10
CA SER A 420 2.48 13.11 0.25
C SER A 420 3.92 13.32 0.75
N SER A 421 4.29 14.57 1.04
CA SER A 421 5.59 14.96 1.61
C SER A 421 5.51 15.08 3.13
N ALA A 422 6.57 14.65 3.82
CA ALA A 422 6.79 14.85 5.25
C ALA A 422 7.62 16.12 5.51
N ASN A 423 7.30 16.87 6.56
CA ASN A 423 8.20 17.91 7.11
C ASN A 423 8.43 17.69 8.61
N ASN A 424 9.71 17.66 8.99
CA ASN A 424 10.22 17.60 10.36
C ASN A 424 10.40 19.02 10.92
N ASN A 425 10.02 19.25 12.18
CA ASN A 425 10.82 19.99 13.17
C ASN A 425 10.28 19.79 14.61
N LYS A 426 11.20 19.56 15.57
CA LYS A 426 10.95 19.31 17.00
C LYS A 426 10.99 20.59 17.84
N LYS A 427 10.15 20.66 18.89
CA LYS A 427 10.51 21.11 20.26
C LYS A 427 9.54 20.57 21.33
N GLU A 428 10.10 20.07 22.42
CA GLU A 428 9.47 19.59 23.69
C GLU A 428 9.14 20.80 24.61
N ASN A 429 8.26 20.81 25.62
CA ASN A 429 7.83 19.78 26.59
C ASN A 429 6.54 20.21 27.34
N GLY A 430 5.75 19.24 27.86
CA GLY A 430 4.89 19.42 29.04
C GLY A 430 3.43 18.95 28.97
N GLY A 431 3.13 17.75 29.53
CA GLY A 431 1.77 17.35 29.98
C GLY A 431 1.14 16.18 29.21
N ASN A 432 1.00 15.02 29.86
CA ASN A 432 0.47 13.76 29.32
C ASN A 432 -0.79 13.89 28.46
N LYS A 433 -0.68 13.56 27.16
CA LYS A 433 -1.77 13.04 26.30
C LYS A 433 -1.15 12.12 25.23
N TYR A 434 -1.81 10.98 25.03
CA TYR A 434 -1.45 9.89 24.10
C TYR A 434 -0.96 10.38 22.72
N LYS A 435 0.19 9.88 22.24
CA LYS A 435 0.72 10.12 20.89
C LYS A 435 0.11 9.13 19.89
N TRP A 436 -0.69 9.65 18.95
CA TRP A 436 -1.33 8.89 17.88
C TRP A 436 -0.33 8.57 16.76
N ALA A 437 -0.35 7.32 16.30
CA ALA A 437 0.32 6.91 15.06
C ALA A 437 -0.50 7.40 13.86
N HIS A 438 0.18 7.96 12.86
CA HIS A 438 -0.44 8.47 11.63
C HIS A 438 -1.04 7.33 10.81
N SER A 439 -2.35 7.16 10.96
CA SER A 439 -3.27 6.58 9.97
C SER A 439 -4.06 7.74 9.33
N ALA A 440 -5.04 7.45 8.46
CA ALA A 440 -5.90 8.40 7.72
C ALA A 440 -6.47 9.61 8.50
N TYR A 441 -6.36 9.61 9.84
CA TYR A 441 -6.75 10.68 10.75
C TYR A 441 -5.87 11.96 10.68
N GLY A 442 -4.60 11.86 10.26
CA GLY A 442 -3.68 13.02 10.20
C GLY A 442 -3.90 13.97 9.03
N ASN A 443 -4.33 13.45 7.87
CA ASN A 443 -4.65 14.26 6.68
C ASN A 443 -5.97 15.04 6.84
N MET A 444 -6.87 14.55 7.69
CA MET A 444 -8.14 15.23 7.99
C MET A 444 -7.96 16.58 8.73
N ILE A 445 -6.81 16.80 9.39
CA ILE A 445 -6.46 18.03 10.11
C ILE A 445 -5.86 19.09 9.16
N ALA A 446 -5.02 18.71 8.18
CA ALA A 446 -4.40 19.65 7.22
C ALA A 446 -5.41 20.24 6.21
N GLU A 447 -6.40 19.44 5.80
CA GLU A 447 -7.52 19.85 4.95
C GLU A 447 -8.56 20.70 5.73
N ALA A 448 -8.48 20.72 7.06
CA ALA A 448 -9.29 21.59 7.92
C ALA A 448 -8.66 22.98 8.16
N GLU A 449 -7.40 23.22 7.76
CA GLU A 449 -6.66 24.44 8.14
C GLU A 449 -6.21 25.35 6.96
N SER A 450 -6.36 24.98 5.68
CA SER A 450 -5.80 25.79 4.57
C SER A 450 -6.61 25.73 3.26
N SER A 451 -7.55 26.65 3.08
CA SER A 451 -8.33 26.87 1.85
C SER A 451 -7.66 27.85 0.86
N ASP A 452 -7.75 27.52 -0.43
CA ASP A 452 -7.89 28.38 -1.63
C ASP A 452 -6.81 29.38 -2.06
N ASN A 453 -5.83 28.91 -2.84
CA ASN A 453 -5.08 29.77 -3.78
C ASN A 453 -4.85 29.17 -5.18
N TYR A 454 -5.54 28.09 -5.55
CA TYR A 454 -5.06 27.29 -6.69
C TYR A 454 -5.59 27.68 -8.08
N ASN A 455 -6.78 28.30 -8.25
CA ASN A 455 -7.43 28.36 -9.58
C ASN A 455 -7.75 29.75 -10.17
N ILE A 456 -7.16 30.84 -9.69
CA ILE A 456 -7.21 32.15 -10.36
C ILE A 456 -6.46 32.15 -11.73
N CYS A 457 -5.68 31.09 -12.05
CA CYS A 457 -4.57 31.22 -13.01
C CYS A 457 -4.82 30.92 -14.51
N ASN A 458 -5.90 30.30 -15.00
CA ASN A 458 -5.93 29.82 -16.40
C ASN A 458 -7.08 30.38 -17.28
N LYS A 459 -6.78 31.36 -18.16
CA LYS A 459 -7.69 32.06 -19.10
C LYS A 459 -7.71 31.45 -20.53
N THR A 460 -8.87 31.28 -21.18
CA THR A 460 -9.05 30.71 -22.55
C THR A 460 -9.76 31.67 -23.54
N VAL A 461 -9.56 31.53 -24.87
CA VAL A 461 -10.12 32.38 -25.96
C VAL A 461 -10.85 31.59 -27.07
N LYS A 462 -11.73 32.24 -27.84
CA LYS A 462 -12.66 31.60 -28.80
C LYS A 462 -12.19 31.75 -30.26
N VAL A 463 -12.17 30.66 -31.04
CA VAL A 463 -11.62 30.59 -32.43
C VAL A 463 -12.57 29.84 -33.37
N ALA A 464 -12.72 30.31 -34.61
CA ALA A 464 -13.67 29.79 -35.60
C ALA A 464 -13.08 28.68 -36.50
N TYR A 465 -13.90 27.74 -36.97
CA TYR A 465 -13.55 26.70 -37.94
C TYR A 465 -14.78 26.26 -38.76
N GLN A 466 -14.57 25.67 -39.94
CA GLN A 466 -15.66 25.26 -40.83
C GLN A 466 -16.01 23.78 -40.69
N LYS A 467 -17.30 23.46 -40.65
CA LYS A 467 -17.80 22.08 -40.77
C LYS A 467 -19.12 22.09 -41.52
N ASN A 468 -19.25 21.22 -42.52
CA ASN A 468 -20.45 21.10 -43.38
C ASN A 468 -20.92 22.44 -43.98
N GLY A 469 -19.99 23.27 -44.43
CA GLY A 469 -20.31 24.57 -45.06
C GLY A 469 -20.81 25.66 -44.10
N LYS A 470 -20.74 25.44 -42.78
CA LYS A 470 -21.09 26.44 -41.75
C LYS A 470 -19.92 26.70 -40.79
N THR A 471 -19.77 27.97 -40.40
CA THR A 471 -18.76 28.43 -39.44
C THR A 471 -19.17 28.07 -38.00
N HIS A 472 -18.32 27.34 -37.30
CA HIS A 472 -18.44 26.99 -35.89
C HIS A 472 -17.30 27.60 -35.07
N TYR A 473 -17.46 27.72 -33.74
CA TYR A 473 -16.45 28.31 -32.86
C TYR A 473 -16.12 27.38 -31.70
N LYS A 474 -14.84 27.22 -31.36
CA LYS A 474 -14.38 26.51 -30.15
C LYS A 474 -13.58 27.44 -29.25
N ARG A 475 -13.66 27.27 -27.93
CA ARG A 475 -12.71 27.92 -27.00
C ARG A 475 -11.47 27.04 -26.88
N VAL A 476 -10.31 27.63 -27.12
CA VAL A 476 -8.99 27.03 -26.93
C VAL A 476 -8.24 27.90 -25.91
N VAL A 477 -7.35 27.28 -25.13
CA VAL A 477 -6.44 28.02 -24.26
C VAL A 477 -5.73 29.07 -25.12
N LYS A 478 -5.68 30.33 -24.65
CA LYS A 478 -4.93 31.35 -25.37
C LYS A 478 -3.49 30.84 -25.43
N VAL A 479 -3.02 30.41 -26.60
CA VAL A 479 -1.59 30.30 -26.82
C VAL A 479 -1.12 31.74 -26.74
N VAL A 480 -0.57 32.10 -25.59
CA VAL A 480 0.20 33.31 -25.49
C VAL A 480 1.53 32.93 -26.12
N ASP A 481 1.64 33.18 -27.43
CA ASP A 481 2.95 33.38 -28.02
C ASP A 481 3.51 34.62 -27.32
N ASP A 482 4.62 34.42 -26.60
CA ASP A 482 5.31 35.39 -25.77
C ASP A 482 4.53 35.90 -24.53
N LEU A 483 4.63 35.18 -23.41
CA LEU A 483 4.48 35.81 -22.10
C LEU A 483 5.85 35.95 -21.44
N ILE A 484 6.39 37.17 -21.54
CA ILE A 484 7.59 37.62 -20.85
C ILE A 484 7.31 37.59 -19.34
N LEU A 485 8.11 36.83 -18.61
CA LEU A 485 8.08 36.75 -17.15
C LEU A 485 8.80 37.97 -16.59
N GLU A 486 8.07 39.07 -16.36
CA GLU A 486 8.57 40.08 -15.42
C GLU A 486 8.40 39.54 -14.01
N SER A 487 9.54 39.28 -13.35
CA SER A 487 9.60 38.84 -11.98
C SER A 487 9.18 39.98 -11.06
N LEU A 488 7.92 39.97 -10.61
CA LEU A 488 7.53 40.78 -9.47
C LEU A 488 7.93 40.07 -8.18
N THR A 489 8.57 40.80 -7.29
CA THR A 489 9.03 40.31 -5.99
C THR A 489 7.87 40.25 -5.01
N LEU A 490 7.99 39.39 -3.98
CA LEU A 490 6.98 39.20 -2.93
C LEU A 490 6.48 40.50 -2.28
N LYS A 491 7.32 41.54 -2.25
CA LYS A 491 6.97 42.87 -1.73
C LYS A 491 5.92 43.59 -2.57
N GLU A 492 5.92 43.37 -3.88
CA GLU A 492 5.00 44.03 -4.81
C GLU A 492 3.60 43.40 -4.78
N ILE A 493 3.52 42.11 -4.44
CA ILE A 493 2.24 41.40 -4.24
C ILE A 493 1.58 41.87 -2.93
N GLN A 494 2.36 42.02 -1.86
CA GLN A 494 1.83 42.45 -0.56
C GLN A 494 1.36 43.90 -0.56
N LYS A 495 2.04 44.79 -1.29
CA LYS A 495 1.61 46.20 -1.42
C LYS A 495 0.24 46.33 -2.10
N LYS A 496 -0.05 45.46 -3.08
CA LYS A 496 -1.32 45.45 -3.83
C LYS A 496 -2.51 44.81 -3.10
N GLN A 497 -2.29 44.22 -1.92
CA GLN A 497 -3.35 43.62 -1.11
C GLN A 497 -3.79 44.50 0.07
N THR A 498 -3.11 45.64 0.26
CA THR A 498 -3.44 46.65 1.29
C THR A 498 -4.12 47.90 0.72
N ASP A 499 -4.20 48.02 -0.62
CA ASP A 499 -5.03 49.00 -1.33
C ASP A 499 -6.24 48.26 -1.94
#